data_AF-A0A7S3ZGV6-F1
#
_entry.id   AF-A0A7S3ZGV6-F1
#
_cell.length_a   1.000
_cell.length_b   1.000
_cell.length_c   1.000
_cell.angle_alpha   90.00
_cell.angle_beta   90.00
_cell.angle_gamma   90.00
#
_symmetry.space_group_name_H-M   'P 1'
#
loop_
_entity.id
_entity.type
_entity.pdbx_description
1 polymer ?
#
loop_
_entity_poly.entity_id
_entity_poly.type
_entity_poly.pdbx_seq_one_letter_code
_entity_poly.pdbx_strand_id
1 'polypeptide(L)'
;TMLAESFPKDLTILLPFYTTATMERVVKEGTCATGSTLARFFSNLPNSGRPHRVMVYDLHTLQGRFYLYGNALASLHTAFPLLIDKIQGTNIDCVAFPDAGAEKRFSEYFKKSLPNVELIVCGKKRDPYDPSRRTVVIKDGDAKGRNVVIVDDMVQSG
;
A
#
# COMPACT_ATOMS: atom_id res chain seq x y z
N THR A 1 -11.11 10.13 -30.55
CA THR A 1 -10.87 11.28 -29.66
C THR A 1 -10.48 10.75 -28.30
N MET A 2 -9.43 11.27 -27.66
CA MET A 2 -9.11 10.87 -26.28
C MET A 2 -10.16 11.42 -25.31
N LEU A 3 -10.49 10.66 -24.26
CA LEU A 3 -11.54 11.01 -23.29
C LEU A 3 -11.28 12.37 -22.62
N ALA A 4 -10.02 12.72 -22.35
CA ALA A 4 -9.67 14.03 -21.77
C ALA A 4 -9.95 15.21 -22.72
N GLU A 5 -9.98 14.96 -24.02
CA GLU A 5 -10.21 15.95 -25.08
C GLU A 5 -11.68 16.02 -25.54
N SER A 6 -12.54 15.14 -25.03
CA SER A 6 -13.98 15.13 -25.36
C SER A 6 -14.80 16.06 -24.45
N PHE A 7 -14.16 17.08 -23.86
CA PHE A 7 -14.77 18.03 -22.93
C PHE A 7 -15.56 17.37 -21.78
N PRO A 8 -15.01 16.36 -21.07
CA PRO A 8 -15.70 15.77 -19.93
C PRO A 8 -15.84 16.82 -18.82
N LYS A 9 -16.98 16.80 -18.11
CA LYS A 9 -17.19 17.66 -16.95
C LYS A 9 -16.19 17.35 -15.82
N ASP A 10 -15.99 16.05 -15.56
CA ASP A 10 -15.06 15.52 -14.57
C ASP A 10 -14.48 14.20 -15.09
N LEU A 11 -13.21 13.93 -14.82
CA LEU A 11 -12.55 12.66 -15.12
C LEU A 11 -11.97 12.06 -13.84
N THR A 12 -12.37 10.81 -13.58
CA THR A 12 -11.84 10.01 -12.47
C THR A 12 -11.14 8.77 -13.03
N ILE A 13 -9.87 8.62 -12.67
CA ILE A 13 -9.03 7.48 -13.02
C ILE A 13 -8.98 6.58 -11.80
N LEU A 14 -9.53 5.38 -11.92
CA LEU A 14 -9.42 4.34 -10.90
C LEU A 14 -8.12 3.58 -11.12
N LEU A 15 -7.21 3.65 -10.16
CA LEU A 15 -5.94 2.94 -10.14
C LEU A 15 -5.89 2.05 -8.89
N PRO A 16 -6.51 0.85 -8.94
CA PRO A 16 -6.59 -0.03 -7.76
C PRO A 16 -5.21 -0.45 -7.25
N PHE A 17 -4.25 -0.58 -8.14
CA PHE A 17 -2.86 -0.90 -7.81
C PHE A 17 -1.91 0.06 -8.50
N TYR A 18 -1.08 0.73 -7.70
CA TYR A 18 -0.06 1.65 -8.21
C TYR A 18 1.22 0.86 -8.53
N THR A 19 1.38 0.48 -9.79
CA THR A 19 2.35 -0.55 -10.24
C THR A 19 3.82 -0.25 -9.94
N THR A 20 4.18 1.02 -9.79
CA THR A 20 5.56 1.46 -9.52
C THR A 20 5.74 2.01 -8.10
N ALA A 21 4.86 1.65 -7.17
CA ALA A 21 4.80 2.24 -5.83
C ALA A 21 6.04 1.97 -4.95
N THR A 22 6.78 0.90 -5.23
CA THR A 22 8.02 0.51 -4.50
C THR A 22 9.29 1.16 -5.06
N MET A 23 9.17 1.91 -6.16
CA MET A 23 10.28 2.62 -6.82
C MET A 23 10.04 4.13 -6.75
N GLU A 24 9.77 4.61 -5.54
CA GLU A 24 9.40 6.00 -5.25
C GLU A 24 10.59 6.96 -5.25
N ARG A 25 11.80 6.47 -4.96
CA ARG A 25 13.01 7.29 -4.80
C ARG A 25 14.19 6.78 -5.60
N VAL A 26 15.04 7.70 -6.02
CA VAL A 26 16.34 7.39 -6.63
C VAL A 26 17.32 7.03 -5.51
N VAL A 27 17.77 5.78 -5.49
CA VAL A 27 18.72 5.28 -4.48
C VAL A 27 20.16 5.34 -4.98
N LYS A 28 20.36 5.23 -6.30
CA LYS A 28 21.66 5.27 -6.97
C LYS A 28 21.57 6.20 -8.18
N GLU A 29 22.63 6.96 -8.42
CA GLU A 29 22.76 7.74 -9.64
C GLU A 29 22.57 6.87 -10.89
N GLY A 30 21.86 7.40 -11.89
CA GLY A 30 21.48 6.67 -13.10
C GLY A 30 20.23 5.79 -12.97
N THR A 31 19.58 5.75 -11.80
CA THR A 31 18.29 5.07 -11.63
C THR A 31 17.11 6.03 -11.75
N CYS A 32 15.95 5.51 -12.17
CA CYS A 32 14.73 6.30 -12.30
C CYS A 32 13.73 5.95 -11.18
N ALA A 33 13.18 6.97 -10.54
CA ALA A 33 12.02 6.82 -9.66
C ALA A 33 10.75 6.64 -10.50
N THR A 34 10.49 5.41 -10.94
CA THR A 34 9.35 5.09 -11.81
C THR A 34 8.00 5.38 -11.15
N GLY A 35 7.94 5.43 -9.83
CA GLY A 35 6.79 5.92 -9.07
C GLY A 35 6.43 7.36 -9.45
N SER A 36 7.42 8.25 -9.46
CA SER A 36 7.24 9.67 -9.85
C SER A 36 6.97 9.81 -11.35
N THR A 37 7.64 9.03 -12.19
CA THR A 37 7.45 9.06 -13.65
C THR A 37 6.02 8.70 -14.06
N LEU A 38 5.44 7.66 -13.45
CA LEU A 38 4.04 7.29 -13.72
C LEU A 38 3.07 8.40 -13.30
N ALA A 39 3.26 9.01 -12.13
CA ALA A 39 2.44 10.12 -11.67
C ALA A 39 2.52 11.34 -12.61
N ARG A 40 3.69 11.58 -13.20
CA ARG A 40 3.87 12.64 -14.21
C ARG A 40 3.04 12.38 -15.46
N PHE A 41 2.84 11.14 -15.91
CA PHE A 41 1.96 10.88 -17.05
C PHE A 41 0.51 11.32 -16.77
N PHE A 42 -0.01 10.99 -15.60
CA PHE A 42 -1.35 11.46 -15.20
C PHE A 42 -1.41 12.98 -15.04
N SER A 43 -0.38 13.57 -14.43
CA SER A 43 -0.27 15.02 -14.21
C SER A 43 -0.17 15.84 -15.51
N ASN A 44 0.25 15.21 -16.62
CA ASN A 44 0.37 15.83 -17.94
C ASN A 44 -0.81 15.49 -18.88
N LEU A 45 -1.86 14.84 -18.39
CA LEU A 45 -3.08 14.69 -19.18
C LEU A 45 -3.64 16.07 -19.59
N PRO A 46 -4.32 16.17 -20.75
CA PRO A 46 -4.95 17.40 -21.20
C PRO A 46 -5.86 17.99 -20.12
N ASN A 47 -5.86 19.32 -20.02
CA ASN A 47 -6.68 20.03 -19.05
C ASN A 47 -8.15 20.00 -19.49
N SER A 48 -9.04 19.49 -18.64
CA SER A 48 -10.50 19.48 -18.88
C SER A 48 -11.25 20.55 -18.05
N GLY A 49 -10.56 21.61 -17.63
CA GLY A 49 -11.06 22.70 -16.78
C GLY A 49 -10.86 22.48 -15.28
N ARG A 50 -10.63 21.23 -14.85
CA ARG A 50 -10.37 20.84 -13.46
C ARG A 50 -9.32 19.72 -13.40
N PRO A 51 -8.58 19.57 -12.29
CA PRO A 51 -7.67 18.44 -12.12
C PRO A 51 -8.42 17.10 -12.13
N HIS A 52 -7.86 16.13 -12.85
CA HIS A 52 -8.32 14.76 -12.90
C HIS A 52 -8.14 14.10 -11.53
N ARG A 53 -9.17 13.39 -11.07
CA ARG A 53 -9.08 12.64 -9.82
C ARG A 53 -8.42 11.29 -10.10
N VAL A 54 -7.30 11.00 -9.45
CA VAL A 54 -6.66 9.68 -9.50
C VAL A 54 -6.94 8.95 -8.19
N MET A 55 -7.87 8.00 -8.22
CA MET A 55 -8.23 7.18 -7.06
C MET A 55 -7.22 6.04 -6.92
N VAL A 56 -6.50 6.02 -5.81
CA VAL A 56 -5.51 4.98 -5.48
C VAL A 56 -5.89 4.29 -4.18
N TYR A 57 -5.64 2.99 -4.10
CA TYR A 57 -5.90 2.17 -2.91
C TYR A 57 -4.58 1.74 -2.28
N ASP A 58 -4.51 1.85 -0.95
CA ASP A 58 -3.44 1.30 -0.10
C ASP A 58 -2.02 1.58 -0.63
N LEU A 59 -1.76 2.85 -0.98
CA LEU A 59 -0.49 3.29 -1.56
C LEU A 59 0.70 2.92 -0.65
N HIS A 60 1.72 2.27 -1.23
CA HIS A 60 2.90 1.77 -0.50
C HIS A 60 3.54 2.83 0.41
N THR A 61 3.69 4.05 -0.11
CA THR A 61 4.16 5.21 0.65
C THR A 61 3.19 6.38 0.51
N LEU A 62 2.76 6.95 1.63
CA LEU A 62 1.80 8.06 1.62
C LEU A 62 2.35 9.29 0.88
N GLN A 63 3.67 9.48 0.88
CA GLN A 63 4.38 10.57 0.23
C GLN A 63 4.21 10.53 -1.30
N GLY A 64 3.99 9.35 -1.89
CA GLY A 64 3.76 9.21 -3.33
C GLY A 64 2.55 10.02 -3.83
N ARG A 65 1.60 10.38 -2.94
CA ARG A 65 0.47 11.26 -3.27
C ARG A 65 0.90 12.61 -3.84
N PHE A 66 2.08 13.11 -3.47
CA PHE A 66 2.59 14.42 -3.88
C PHE A 66 3.26 14.39 -5.25
N TYR A 67 3.46 13.22 -5.85
CA TYR A 67 3.90 13.12 -7.24
C TYR A 67 2.80 13.42 -8.24
N LEU A 68 1.53 13.33 -7.83
CA LEU A 68 0.37 13.76 -8.60
C LEU A 68 0.10 15.23 -8.31
N TYR A 69 0.35 16.10 -9.29
CA TYR A 69 0.17 17.55 -9.17
C TYR A 69 -0.27 18.17 -10.50
N GLY A 70 -0.71 19.44 -10.46
CA GLY A 70 -1.18 20.14 -11.67
C GLY A 70 -2.53 19.62 -12.14
N ASN A 71 -2.56 18.95 -13.31
CA ASN A 71 -3.81 18.46 -13.90
C ASN A 71 -4.30 17.14 -13.29
N ALA A 72 -3.62 16.57 -12.29
CA ALA A 72 -4.08 15.38 -11.60
C ALA A 72 -3.87 15.48 -10.09
N LEU A 73 -4.82 14.96 -9.31
CA LEU A 73 -4.76 14.93 -7.85
C LEU A 73 -5.09 13.53 -7.32
N ALA A 74 -4.31 13.08 -6.34
CA ALA A 74 -4.52 11.81 -5.67
C ALA A 74 -5.74 11.86 -4.73
N SER A 75 -6.62 10.87 -4.85
CA SER A 75 -7.65 10.54 -3.87
C SER A 75 -7.27 9.20 -3.26
N LEU A 76 -6.88 9.22 -1.98
CA LEU A 76 -6.41 8.03 -1.27
C LEU A 76 -7.60 7.27 -0.69
N HIS A 77 -7.61 5.96 -0.94
CA HIS A 77 -8.60 5.02 -0.42
C HIS A 77 -7.89 3.82 0.19
N THR A 78 -8.65 3.02 0.92
CA THR A 78 -8.18 1.77 1.48
C THR A 78 -9.22 0.68 1.24
N ALA A 79 -8.77 -0.50 0.83
CA ALA A 79 -9.59 -1.69 0.69
C ALA A 79 -9.69 -2.47 2.02
N PHE A 80 -8.99 -2.02 3.06
CA PHE A 80 -8.86 -2.73 4.33
C PHE A 80 -10.17 -3.04 5.07
N PRO A 81 -11.20 -2.17 5.05
CA PRO A 81 -12.50 -2.52 5.61
C PRO A 81 -13.10 -3.80 5.01
N LEU A 82 -12.87 -4.07 3.72
CA LEU A 82 -13.34 -5.30 3.07
C LEU A 82 -12.65 -6.55 3.62
N LEU A 83 -11.38 -6.43 4.02
CA LEU A 83 -10.66 -7.50 4.69
C LEU A 83 -11.29 -7.78 6.06
N ILE A 84 -11.55 -6.73 6.85
CA ILE A 84 -12.19 -6.83 8.16
C ILE A 84 -13.52 -7.55 8.06
N ASP A 85 -14.39 -7.14 7.12
CA ASP A 85 -15.70 -7.76 6.91
C ASP A 85 -15.59 -9.27 6.58
N LYS A 86 -14.50 -9.69 5.93
CA LYS A 86 -14.26 -11.10 5.59
C LYS A 86 -13.75 -11.95 6.75
N ILE A 87 -13.03 -11.35 7.69
CA ILE A 87 -12.44 -12.07 8.83
C ILE A 87 -13.30 -11.98 10.09
N GLN A 88 -14.19 -10.99 10.18
CA GLN A 88 -15.09 -10.82 11.30
C GLN A 88 -16.04 -12.03 11.41
N GLY A 89 -16.14 -12.61 12.61
CA GLY A 89 -16.96 -13.80 12.86
C GLY A 89 -16.30 -15.14 12.48
N THR A 90 -15.03 -15.13 12.06
CA THR A 90 -14.22 -16.34 11.88
C THR A 90 -13.42 -16.67 13.15
N ASN A 91 -12.80 -17.85 13.21
CA ASN A 91 -12.04 -18.32 14.36
C ASN A 91 -10.58 -17.81 14.37
N ILE A 92 -10.34 -16.56 13.98
CA ILE A 92 -8.98 -15.98 13.97
C ILE A 92 -8.61 -15.51 15.37
N ASP A 93 -7.43 -15.93 15.82
CA ASP A 93 -6.89 -15.57 17.13
C ASP A 93 -5.91 -14.39 17.03
N CYS A 94 -5.18 -14.30 15.91
CA CYS A 94 -4.15 -13.27 15.71
C CYS A 94 -4.11 -12.70 14.30
N VAL A 95 -3.67 -11.44 14.22
CA VAL A 95 -3.20 -10.82 12.97
C VAL A 95 -1.70 -10.58 13.07
N ALA A 96 -0.94 -11.10 12.11
CA ALA A 96 0.51 -10.92 12.04
C ALA A 96 0.91 -9.94 10.93
N PHE A 97 1.76 -8.98 11.28
CA PHE A 97 2.37 -8.07 10.32
C PHE A 97 3.78 -8.54 9.99
N PRO A 98 4.14 -8.74 8.70
CA PRO A 98 5.45 -9.26 8.31
C PRO A 98 6.59 -8.27 8.60
N ASP A 99 6.28 -6.99 8.74
CA ASP A 99 7.19 -5.96 9.22
C ASP A 99 6.45 -4.80 9.93
N ALA A 100 7.24 -3.91 10.54
CA ALA A 100 6.74 -2.76 11.28
C ALA A 100 6.10 -1.68 10.37
N GLY A 101 6.35 -1.70 9.06
CA GLY A 101 5.74 -0.77 8.12
C GLY A 101 4.28 -1.14 7.87
N ALA A 102 3.99 -2.42 7.71
CA ALA A 102 2.61 -2.94 7.65
C ALA A 102 1.86 -2.69 8.96
N GLU A 103 2.47 -2.99 10.10
CA GLU A 103 1.87 -2.78 11.43
C GLU A 103 1.41 -1.33 11.62
N LYS A 104 2.29 -0.35 11.41
CA LYS A 104 1.94 1.07 11.55
C LYS A 104 0.81 1.54 10.64
N ARG A 105 0.66 0.92 9.47
CA ARG A 105 -0.37 1.29 8.50
C ARG A 105 -1.73 0.68 8.84
N PHE A 106 -1.73 -0.54 9.36
CA PHE A 106 -2.92 -1.37 9.39
C PHE A 106 -3.41 -1.75 10.80
N SER A 107 -2.57 -1.66 11.83
CA SER A 107 -2.91 -2.12 13.19
C SER A 107 -4.15 -1.44 13.78
N GLU A 108 -4.32 -0.14 13.53
CA GLU A 108 -5.47 0.64 14.03
C GLU A 108 -6.82 0.16 13.50
N TYR A 109 -6.87 -0.41 12.30
CA TYR A 109 -8.12 -0.97 11.75
C TYR A 109 -8.57 -2.20 12.53
N PHE A 110 -7.63 -3.07 12.90
CA PHE A 110 -7.92 -4.27 13.68
C PHE A 110 -8.20 -3.95 15.14
N LYS A 111 -7.44 -3.04 15.78
CA LYS A 111 -7.72 -2.63 17.16
C LYS A 111 -9.15 -2.11 17.34
N LYS A 112 -9.66 -1.38 16.33
CA LYS A 112 -11.01 -0.83 16.35
C LYS A 112 -12.09 -1.87 16.05
N SER A 113 -11.84 -2.76 15.09
CA SER A 113 -12.89 -3.64 14.55
C SER A 113 -12.89 -5.04 15.18
N LEU A 114 -11.73 -5.49 15.69
CA LEU A 114 -11.47 -6.81 16.24
C LEU A 114 -10.62 -6.69 17.53
N PRO A 115 -11.16 -6.07 18.60
CA PRO A 115 -10.39 -5.76 19.82
C PRO A 115 -9.87 -7.00 20.57
N ASN A 116 -10.46 -8.18 20.33
CA ASN A 116 -10.07 -9.44 20.97
C ASN A 116 -8.98 -10.21 20.20
N VAL A 117 -8.60 -9.73 19.01
CA VAL A 117 -7.57 -10.38 18.19
C VAL A 117 -6.21 -9.82 18.55
N GLU A 118 -5.26 -10.70 18.84
CA GLU A 118 -3.89 -10.29 19.16
C GLU A 118 -3.14 -9.82 17.91
N LEU A 119 -2.39 -8.74 18.04
CA LEU A 119 -1.52 -8.25 16.98
C LEU A 119 -0.11 -8.75 17.19
N ILE A 120 0.43 -9.43 16.18
CA ILE A 120 1.78 -9.98 16.17
C ILE A 120 2.63 -9.14 15.21
N VAL A 121 3.83 -8.78 15.64
CA VAL A 121 4.76 -8.00 14.81
C VAL A 121 5.99 -8.84 14.51
N CYS A 122 6.22 -9.08 13.23
CA CYS A 122 7.41 -9.76 12.75
C CYS A 122 8.51 -8.75 12.38
N GLY A 123 9.74 -9.25 12.32
CA GLY A 123 10.87 -8.54 11.79
C GLY A 123 11.72 -9.42 10.90
N LYS A 124 12.39 -8.80 9.93
CA LYS A 124 13.34 -9.47 9.07
C LYS A 124 14.74 -9.25 9.64
N LYS A 125 15.43 -10.34 10.00
CA LYS A 125 16.85 -10.33 10.34
C LYS A 125 17.64 -10.78 9.11
N ARG A 126 18.59 -9.95 8.68
CA ARG A 126 19.55 -10.31 7.63
C ARG A 126 20.73 -11.01 8.29
N ASP A 127 21.19 -12.09 7.68
CA ASP A 127 22.44 -12.71 8.11
C ASP A 127 23.60 -11.75 7.74
N PRO A 128 24.46 -11.36 8.70
CA PRO A 128 25.57 -10.45 8.43
C PRO A 128 26.65 -11.09 7.53
N TYR A 129 26.70 -12.41 7.43
CA TYR A 129 27.67 -13.15 6.62
C TYR A 129 27.10 -13.63 5.28
N ASP A 130 25.77 -13.74 5.16
CA ASP A 130 25.08 -14.13 3.94
C ASP A 130 23.91 -13.17 3.62
N PRO A 131 24.10 -12.17 2.73
CA PRO A 131 23.06 -11.23 2.35
C PRO A 131 21.81 -11.85 1.70
N SER A 132 21.93 -13.09 1.19
CA SER A 132 20.83 -13.82 0.59
C SER A 132 19.92 -14.47 1.63
N ARG A 133 20.47 -14.76 2.83
CA ARG A 133 19.74 -15.42 3.90
C ARG A 133 18.95 -14.41 4.73
N ARG A 134 17.64 -14.59 4.74
CA ARG A 134 16.70 -13.78 5.51
C ARG A 134 15.91 -14.68 6.46
N THR A 135 15.90 -14.32 7.73
CA THR A 135 15.10 -15.03 8.74
C THR A 135 14.04 -14.08 9.27
N VAL A 136 12.79 -14.53 9.26
CA VAL A 136 11.68 -13.83 9.90
C VAL A 136 11.65 -14.23 11.37
N VAL A 137 11.57 -13.24 12.25
CA VAL A 137 11.47 -13.44 13.70
C VAL A 137 10.24 -12.72 14.22
N ILE A 138 9.52 -13.34 15.16
CA ILE A 138 8.47 -12.65 15.90
C ILE A 138 9.17 -11.71 16.89
N LYS A 139 8.85 -10.42 16.80
CA LYS A 139 9.36 -9.38 17.70
C LYS A 139 8.41 -9.13 18.87
N ASP A 140 7.12 -9.30 18.63
CA ASP A 140 6.06 -9.09 19.62
C ASP A 140 4.87 -10.02 19.34
N GLY A 141 4.24 -10.53 20.40
CA GLY A 141 3.14 -11.51 20.37
C GLY A 141 3.57 -12.98 20.27
N ASP A 142 2.58 -13.90 20.24
CA ASP A 142 2.79 -15.34 20.05
C ASP A 142 1.78 -15.96 19.07
N ALA A 143 2.31 -16.69 18.07
CA ALA A 143 1.56 -17.37 17.01
C ALA A 143 1.33 -18.87 17.27
N LYS A 144 1.96 -19.46 18.30
CA LYS A 144 2.01 -20.91 18.46
C LYS A 144 0.64 -21.51 18.74
N GLY A 145 0.18 -22.42 17.88
CA GLY A 145 -1.09 -23.13 18.04
C GLY A 145 -2.33 -22.27 17.81
N ARG A 146 -2.19 -21.12 17.13
CA ARG A 146 -3.25 -20.14 16.91
C ARG A 146 -3.58 -19.98 15.44
N ASN A 147 -4.80 -19.56 15.14
CA ASN A 147 -5.24 -19.21 13.80
C ASN A 147 -4.79 -17.78 13.47
N VAL A 148 -3.82 -17.67 12.56
CA VAL A 148 -3.14 -16.41 12.25
C VAL A 148 -3.47 -15.94 10.83
N VAL A 149 -3.84 -14.67 10.69
CA VAL A 149 -3.92 -13.99 9.38
C VAL A 149 -2.72 -13.08 9.23
N ILE A 150 -1.94 -13.27 8.16
CA ILE A 150 -0.80 -12.41 7.84
C ILE A 150 -1.28 -11.28 6.93
N VAL A 151 -0.94 -10.03 7.27
CA VAL A 151 -1.44 -8.85 6.56
C VAL A 151 -0.31 -7.92 6.15
N ASP A 152 -0.26 -7.59 4.87
CA ASP A 152 0.66 -6.64 4.26
C ASP A 152 -0.07 -5.80 3.20
N ASP A 153 0.55 -4.73 2.71
CA ASP A 153 -0.02 -3.93 1.62
C ASP A 153 0.07 -4.63 0.26
N MET A 154 1.12 -5.42 0.05
CA MET A 154 1.30 -6.19 -1.18
C MET A 154 2.13 -7.45 -0.96
N VAL A 155 1.94 -8.44 -1.83
CA VAL A 155 2.74 -9.66 -1.89
C VAL A 155 3.38 -9.74 -3.28
N GLN A 156 4.70 -9.88 -3.34
CA GLN A 156 5.44 -9.95 -4.60
C GLN A 156 6.12 -11.31 -4.82
N SER A 157 7.17 -11.62 -4.04
CA SER A 157 7.88 -12.91 -4.11
C SER A 157 7.30 -14.00 -3.22
N GLY A 158 6.41 -13.62 -2.28
CA GLY A 158 6.22 -14.35 -1.03
C GLY A 158 7.42 -14.17 -0.10
#